data_AF-A0A4R3NJT0-F1
#
_entry.id   AF-A0A4R3NJT0-F1
#
_cell.length_a   1.000
_cell.length_b   1.000
_cell.length_c   1.000
_cell.angle_alpha   90.00
_cell.angle_beta   90.00
_cell.angle_gamma   90.00
#
_symmetry.space_group_name_H-M   'P 1'
#
loop_
_entity.id
_entity.type
_entity.pdbx_description
1 polymer ?
#
loop_
_entity_poly.entity_id
_entity_poly.type
_entity_poly.pdbx_seq_one_letter_code
_entity_poly.pdbx_strand_id
1 'polypeptide(L)'
;MYATVTDMIARFGETHLLRLSNPEDRTAETVNAVRVEQALGDATAMIEGYLRGYYAIPVAVPPADLVRATCVLARYELAQGEHVTPSDDMEKGRDEVLKWLRDIAARRVHLDAPLAEGATGSKVGSGPRYSDRPRDFTYNTLRGA
;
A
#
# COMPACT_ATOMS: atom_id res chain seq x y z
N MET A 1 12.03 2.23 -0.34
CA MET A 1 11.40 3.45 -0.88
C MET A 1 10.78 3.07 -2.22
N TYR A 2 9.50 3.39 -2.46
CA TYR A 2 8.78 2.90 -3.65
C TYR A 2 8.81 3.87 -4.84
N ALA A 3 9.12 5.14 -4.61
CA ALA A 3 9.24 6.15 -5.66
C ALA A 3 10.54 6.95 -5.46
N THR A 4 11.01 7.56 -6.53
CA THR A 4 12.23 8.37 -6.57
C THR A 4 11.93 9.86 -6.76
N VAL A 5 12.95 10.72 -6.58
CA VAL A 5 12.85 12.15 -6.89
C VAL A 5 12.50 12.38 -8.37
N THR A 6 13.04 11.55 -9.27
CA THR A 6 12.73 11.62 -10.70
C THR A 6 11.27 11.32 -11.00
N ASP A 7 10.66 10.35 -10.30
CA ASP A 7 9.22 10.04 -10.45
C ASP A 7 8.35 11.22 -10.00
N MET A 8 8.75 11.90 -8.92
CA MET A 8 8.09 13.12 -8.46
C MET A 8 8.18 14.22 -9.52
N ILE A 9 9.38 14.46 -10.08
CA ILE A 9 9.61 15.47 -11.12
C ILE A 9 8.80 15.16 -12.38
N ALA A 10 8.78 13.91 -12.83
CA ALA A 10 8.03 13.48 -13.99
C ALA A 10 6.52 13.69 -13.84
N ARG A 11 5.98 13.61 -12.61
CA ARG A 11 4.54 13.74 -12.33
C ARG A 11 4.08 15.16 -12.06
N PHE A 12 4.85 15.92 -11.29
CA PHE A 12 4.43 17.25 -10.81
C PHE A 12 5.20 18.41 -11.46
N GLY A 13 6.30 18.11 -12.14
CA GLY A 13 7.20 19.09 -12.71
C GLY A 13 8.27 19.57 -11.72
N GLU A 14 9.42 19.94 -12.27
CA GLU A 14 10.60 20.38 -11.51
C GLU A 14 10.34 21.68 -10.76
N THR A 15 9.71 22.67 -11.41
CA THR A 15 9.41 23.97 -10.80
C THR A 15 8.51 23.84 -9.58
N HIS A 16 7.52 22.95 -9.62
CA HIS A 16 6.62 22.70 -8.50
C HIS A 16 7.38 22.11 -7.31
N LEU A 17 8.24 21.12 -7.55
CA LEU A 17 9.04 20.49 -6.50
C LEU A 17 10.12 21.40 -5.92
N LEU A 18 10.72 22.24 -6.74
CA LEU A 18 11.68 23.24 -6.28
C LEU A 18 11.04 24.15 -5.24
N ARG A 19 9.83 24.65 -5.51
CA ARG A 19 9.09 25.51 -4.58
C ARG A 19 8.65 24.77 -3.32
N LEU A 20 8.22 23.52 -3.47
CA LEU A 20 7.73 22.73 -2.33
C LEU A 20 8.85 22.23 -1.41
N SER A 21 10.02 21.94 -1.99
CA SER A 21 11.18 21.46 -1.24
C SER A 21 11.99 22.58 -0.57
N ASN A 22 11.87 23.82 -1.06
CA ASN A 22 12.51 25.01 -0.49
C ASN A 22 11.47 26.09 -0.14
N PRO A 23 10.60 25.87 0.86
CA PRO A 23 9.59 26.86 1.23
C PRO A 23 10.21 28.15 1.81
N GLU A 24 11.32 28.02 2.54
CA GLU A 24 12.01 29.14 3.21
C GLU A 24 12.93 29.93 2.27
N ASP A 25 13.42 29.30 1.19
CA ASP A 25 14.35 29.89 0.24
C ASP A 25 13.72 30.06 -1.14
N ARG A 26 13.21 31.27 -1.40
CA ARG A 26 12.59 31.62 -2.68
C ARG A 26 13.60 31.84 -3.81
N THR A 27 14.89 31.93 -3.50
CA THR A 27 15.98 32.09 -4.48
C THR A 27 16.64 30.77 -4.89
N ALA A 28 16.27 29.66 -4.25
CA ALA A 28 16.75 28.34 -4.61
C ALA A 28 16.48 28.03 -6.10
N GLU A 29 17.53 27.64 -6.83
CA GLU A 29 17.47 27.23 -8.24
C GLU A 29 17.43 25.71 -8.39
N THR A 30 17.64 24.97 -7.29
CA THR A 30 17.74 23.50 -7.28
C THR A 30 16.76 22.88 -6.30
N VAL A 31 16.17 21.75 -6.69
CA VAL A 31 15.32 20.94 -5.80
C VAL A 31 16.14 20.41 -4.63
N ASN A 32 15.62 20.56 -3.40
CA ASN A 32 16.25 19.96 -2.23
C ASN A 32 15.93 18.47 -2.18
N ALA A 33 16.80 17.67 -2.81
CA ALA A 33 16.65 16.22 -2.93
C ALA A 33 16.54 15.54 -1.56
N VAL A 34 17.30 15.99 -0.55
CA VAL A 34 17.29 15.40 0.80
C VAL A 34 15.91 15.49 1.44
N ARG A 35 15.25 16.66 1.36
CA ARG A 35 13.91 16.85 1.90
C ARG A 35 12.87 15.99 1.15
N VAL A 36 13.01 15.87 -0.17
CA VAL A 36 12.11 15.04 -0.98
C VAL A 36 12.29 13.56 -0.68
N GLU A 37 13.53 13.08 -0.53
CA GLU A 37 13.83 11.70 -0.14
C GLU A 37 13.31 11.35 1.25
N GLN A 38 13.39 12.28 2.22
CA GLN A 38 12.79 12.11 3.54
C GLN A 38 11.27 11.91 3.44
N ALA A 39 10.58 12.81 2.73
CA ALA A 39 9.13 12.70 2.53
C ALA A 39 8.72 11.41 1.79
N LEU A 40 9.51 10.97 0.80
CA LEU A 40 9.31 9.69 0.12
C LEU A 40 9.53 8.49 1.05
N GLY A 41 10.49 8.60 1.99
CA GLY A 41 10.75 7.61 3.03
C GLY A 41 9.56 7.47 3.99
N ASP A 42 9.06 8.58 4.50
CA ASP A 42 7.91 8.62 5.42
C ASP A 42 6.64 8.09 4.74
N ALA A 43 6.37 8.51 3.50
CA ALA A 43 5.28 8.00 2.69
C ALA A 43 5.41 6.49 2.42
N THR A 44 6.63 6.00 2.16
CA THR A 44 6.89 4.56 1.99
C THR A 44 6.57 3.81 3.28
N ALA A 45 7.05 4.28 4.43
CA ALA A 45 6.82 3.64 5.73
C ALA A 45 5.32 3.60 6.07
N MET A 46 4.57 4.66 5.76
CA MET A 46 3.12 4.69 5.94
C MET A 46 2.43 3.63 5.08
N ILE A 47 2.76 3.54 3.79
CA ILE A 47 2.21 2.52 2.87
C ILE A 47 2.53 1.11 3.37
N GLU A 48 3.78 0.86 3.77
CA GLU A 48 4.21 -0.43 4.31
C GLU A 48 3.42 -0.83 5.55
N GLY A 49 3.06 0.12 6.40
CA GLY A 49 2.19 -0.12 7.56
C GLY A 49 0.84 -0.75 7.17
N TYR A 50 0.21 -0.28 6.09
CA TYR A 50 -1.05 -0.84 5.58
C TYR A 50 -0.88 -2.20 4.89
N LEU A 51 0.25 -2.41 4.20
CA LEU A 51 0.49 -3.63 3.41
C LEU A 51 0.98 -4.81 4.26
N ARG A 52 1.60 -4.56 5.43
CA ARG A 52 2.29 -5.57 6.26
C ARG A 52 1.40 -6.74 6.69
N GLY A 53 0.09 -6.53 6.76
CA GLY A 53 -0.87 -7.59 7.12
C GLY A 53 -1.08 -8.65 6.04
N TYR A 54 -0.61 -8.43 4.80
CA TYR A 54 -0.96 -9.30 3.67
C TYR A 54 0.14 -9.50 2.62
N TYR A 55 0.99 -8.51 2.36
CA TYR A 55 2.06 -8.59 1.36
C TYR A 55 3.42 -8.78 2.00
N ALA A 56 4.33 -9.45 1.28
CA ALA A 56 5.72 -9.55 1.68
C ALA A 56 6.39 -8.18 1.53
N ILE A 57 6.97 -7.69 2.62
CA ILE A 57 7.66 -6.40 2.67
C ILE A 57 9.15 -6.64 2.95
N PRO A 58 10.06 -5.92 2.29
CA PRO A 58 9.81 -4.87 1.28
C PRO A 58 9.35 -5.44 -0.07
N VAL A 59 8.42 -4.75 -0.73
CA VAL A 59 7.99 -5.11 -2.10
C VAL A 59 9.14 -4.82 -3.05
N ALA A 60 9.77 -5.86 -3.60
CA ALA A 60 10.98 -5.73 -4.42
C ALA A 60 10.74 -4.96 -5.73
N VAL A 61 9.57 -5.12 -6.34
CA VAL A 61 9.17 -4.41 -7.57
C VAL A 61 7.84 -3.70 -7.29
N PRO A 62 7.85 -2.40 -6.94
CA PRO A 62 6.62 -1.68 -6.68
C PRO A 62 5.83 -1.49 -8.00
N PRO A 63 4.55 -1.89 -8.07
CA PRO A 63 3.71 -1.58 -9.22
C PRO A 63 3.50 -0.06 -9.35
N ALA A 64 3.17 0.39 -10.55
CA ALA A 64 2.99 1.81 -10.87
C ALA A 64 1.96 2.53 -9.97
N ASP A 65 0.98 1.78 -9.45
CA ASP A 65 0.00 2.29 -8.50
C ASP A 65 0.61 2.63 -7.13
N LEU A 66 1.54 1.80 -6.63
CA LEU A 66 2.28 2.11 -5.40
C LEU A 66 3.17 3.33 -5.61
N VAL A 67 3.89 3.40 -6.73
CA VAL A 67 4.70 4.57 -7.08
C VAL A 67 3.82 5.84 -7.08
N ARG A 68 2.61 5.76 -7.66
CA ARG A 68 1.65 6.89 -7.64
C ARG A 68 1.25 7.28 -6.23
N ALA A 69 0.85 6.31 -5.42
CA ALA A 69 0.44 6.55 -4.05
C ALA A 69 1.56 7.19 -3.23
N THR A 70 2.79 6.69 -3.36
CA THR A 70 3.96 7.25 -2.66
C THR A 70 4.23 8.68 -3.09
N CYS A 71 4.17 9.00 -4.38
CA CYS A 71 4.36 10.37 -4.86
C CYS A 71 3.30 11.35 -4.33
N VAL A 72 2.03 10.94 -4.30
CA VAL A 72 0.93 11.80 -3.81
C VAL A 72 1.07 12.06 -2.31
N LEU A 73 1.37 11.03 -1.53
CA LEU A 73 1.60 11.19 -0.09
C LEU A 73 2.85 12.05 0.18
N ALA A 74 3.96 11.79 -0.51
CA ALA A 74 5.18 12.58 -0.34
C ALA A 74 4.96 14.06 -0.70
N ARG A 75 4.16 14.36 -1.74
CA ARG A 75 3.77 15.74 -2.06
C ARG A 75 2.99 16.38 -0.92
N TYR A 76 2.07 15.65 -0.30
CA TYR A 76 1.31 16.15 0.84
C TYR A 76 2.23 16.44 2.04
N GLU A 77 3.13 15.52 2.40
CA GLU A 77 4.09 15.69 3.49
C GLU A 77 5.01 16.90 3.25
N LEU A 78 5.50 17.08 2.02
CA LEU A 78 6.32 18.25 1.66
C LEU A 78 5.54 19.57 1.79
N ALA A 79 4.23 19.55 1.50
CA ALA A 79 3.35 20.70 1.66
C ALA A 79 2.95 20.96 3.11
N GLN A 80 3.12 19.99 4.01
CA GLN A 80 2.82 20.10 5.43
C GLN A 80 4.03 20.71 6.15
N GLY A 81 4.16 22.04 6.11
CA GLY A 81 5.26 22.79 6.71
C GLY A 81 4.79 24.00 7.50
N GLU A 82 5.72 24.63 8.23
CA GLU A 82 5.43 25.79 9.10
C GLU A 82 4.85 26.99 8.34
N HIS A 83 5.25 27.17 7.08
CA HIS A 83 4.83 28.30 6.23
C HIS A 83 4.09 27.89 4.95
N VAL A 84 3.75 26.61 4.79
CA VAL A 84 3.02 26.11 3.63
C VAL A 84 1.79 25.35 4.10
N THR A 85 0.63 25.78 3.62
CA THR A 85 -0.61 25.05 3.83
C THR A 85 -0.87 24.16 2.62
N PRO A 86 -1.14 22.86 2.80
CA PRO A 86 -1.58 22.00 1.73
C PRO A 86 -2.83 22.58 1.05
N SER A 87 -2.85 22.58 -0.29
CA SER A 87 -4.07 22.97 -1.02
C SER A 87 -5.14 21.87 -0.92
N ASP A 88 -6.42 22.22 -1.02
CA ASP A 88 -7.55 21.28 -1.04
C ASP A 88 -7.37 20.09 -2.01
N ASP A 89 -6.71 20.32 -3.15
CA ASP A 89 -6.42 19.27 -4.13
C ASP A 89 -5.43 18.22 -3.60
N MET A 90 -4.42 18.65 -2.84
CA MET A 90 -3.43 17.77 -2.21
C MET A 90 -4.06 16.97 -1.06
N GLU A 91 -4.94 17.60 -0.28
CA GLU A 91 -5.71 16.92 0.77
C GLU A 91 -6.63 15.84 0.18
N LYS A 92 -7.40 16.17 -0.86
CA LYS A 92 -8.23 15.20 -1.57
C LYS A 92 -7.40 14.05 -2.14
N GLY A 93 -6.27 14.35 -2.77
CA GLY A 93 -5.36 13.33 -3.30
C GLY A 93 -4.83 12.40 -2.20
N ARG A 94 -4.44 12.95 -1.04
CA ARG A 94 -4.04 12.15 0.13
C ARG A 94 -5.20 11.26 0.60
N ASP A 95 -6.39 11.81 0.75
CA ASP A 95 -7.56 11.06 1.25
C ASP A 95 -7.97 9.92 0.32
N GLU A 96 -7.90 10.14 -1.00
CA GLU A 96 -8.11 9.10 -2.01
C GLU A 96 -7.09 7.97 -1.88
N VAL A 97 -5.81 8.30 -1.69
CA VAL A 97 -4.76 7.29 -1.47
C VAL A 97 -5.00 6.53 -0.16
N LEU A 98 -5.34 7.22 0.93
CA LEU A 98 -5.64 6.57 2.21
C LEU A 98 -6.89 5.68 2.14
N LYS A 99 -7.90 6.06 1.37
CA LYS A 99 -9.06 5.22 1.08
C LYS A 99 -8.65 3.97 0.30
N TRP A 100 -7.86 4.13 -0.75
CA TRP A 100 -7.36 3.01 -1.55
C TRP A 100 -6.49 2.04 -0.74
N LEU A 101 -5.59 2.55 0.12
CA LEU A 101 -4.79 1.72 1.04
C LEU A 101 -5.67 0.95 2.03
N ARG A 102 -6.73 1.57 2.54
CA ARG A 102 -7.73 0.88 3.38
C ARG A 102 -8.47 -0.21 2.63
N ASP A 103 -8.81 0.00 1.36
CA ASP A 103 -9.46 -1.01 0.52
C ASP A 103 -8.51 -2.18 0.20
N ILE A 104 -7.21 -1.93 0.05
CA ILE A 104 -6.19 -2.98 -0.05
C ILE A 104 -6.09 -3.77 1.26
N ALA A 105 -6.00 -3.07 2.40
CA ALA A 105 -5.96 -3.72 3.71
C ALA A 105 -7.24 -4.54 4.00
N ALA A 106 -8.39 -4.08 3.51
CA ALA A 106 -9.67 -4.78 3.56
C ALA A 106 -9.81 -5.90 2.51
N ARG A 107 -8.79 -6.14 1.68
CA ARG A 107 -8.75 -7.16 0.62
C ARG A 107 -9.83 -6.99 -0.46
N ARG A 108 -10.26 -5.74 -0.71
CA ARG A 108 -11.14 -5.40 -1.85
C ARG A 108 -10.34 -5.18 -3.12
N VAL A 109 -9.11 -4.69 -2.97
CA VAL A 109 -8.17 -4.44 -4.07
C VAL A 109 -6.94 -5.31 -3.86
N HIS A 110 -6.52 -6.01 -4.92
CA HIS A 110 -5.32 -6.82 -4.91
C HIS A 110 -4.21 -6.12 -5.69
N LEU A 111 -3.02 -6.09 -5.12
CA LEU A 111 -1.79 -5.70 -5.79
C LEU A 111 -1.15 -6.93 -6.41
N ASP A 112 -0.54 -6.74 -7.57
CA ASP A 112 0.31 -7.76 -8.19
C ASP A 112 1.69 -7.77 -7.51
N ALA A 113 1.71 -8.30 -6.27
CA ALA A 113 2.88 -8.37 -5.41
C ALA A 113 2.87 -9.68 -4.61
N PRO A 114 4.05 -10.23 -4.26
CA PRO A 114 4.12 -11.45 -3.49
C PRO A 114 3.44 -11.30 -2.13
N LEU A 115 2.62 -12.29 -1.77
CA LEU A 115 1.95 -12.35 -0.47
C LEU A 115 2.96 -12.67 0.63
N ALA A 116 2.72 -12.16 1.84
CA ALA A 116 3.55 -12.52 2.99
C ALA A 116 3.41 -14.02 3.31
N GLU A 117 4.49 -14.63 3.78
CA GLU A 117 4.43 -16.01 4.26
C GLU A 117 3.41 -16.11 5.41
N GLY A 118 2.37 -16.94 5.23
CA GLY A 118 1.25 -17.08 6.16
C GLY A 118 0.04 -16.16 5.92
N ALA A 119 0.09 -15.25 4.93
CA ALA A 119 -1.05 -14.41 4.54
C ALA A 119 -2.18 -15.22 3.88
N THR A 120 -1.83 -16.34 3.24
CA THR A 120 -2.75 -17.46 3.08
C THR A 120 -2.92 -18.07 4.47
N GLY A 121 -3.80 -17.49 5.27
CA GLY A 121 -4.23 -18.12 6.51
C GLY A 121 -4.49 -19.57 6.17
N SER A 122 -3.78 -20.47 6.85
CA SER A 122 -4.01 -21.91 6.74
C SER A 122 -5.51 -22.07 6.86
N LYS A 123 -6.20 -22.31 5.74
CA LYS A 123 -7.59 -22.71 5.77
C LYS A 123 -7.54 -24.12 6.31
N VAL A 124 -7.44 -24.23 7.63
CA VAL A 124 -7.71 -25.45 8.37
C VAL A 124 -9.17 -25.78 8.03
N GLY A 125 -9.34 -26.61 6.99
CA GLY A 125 -10.59 -27.26 6.63
C GLY A 125 -11.54 -26.50 5.71
N SER A 126 -11.11 -26.03 4.54
CA SER A 126 -12.03 -25.68 3.44
C SER A 126 -11.93 -26.66 2.27
N GLY A 127 -11.75 -27.95 2.55
CA GLY A 127 -12.07 -29.03 1.63
C GLY A 127 -13.46 -29.61 1.95
N PRO A 128 -14.15 -30.26 0.99
CA PRO A 128 -15.37 -31.01 1.28
C PRO A 128 -15.09 -32.01 2.41
N ARG A 129 -15.77 -31.86 3.55
CA ARG A 129 -15.70 -32.85 4.63
C ARG A 129 -16.54 -34.05 4.20
N TYR A 130 -15.89 -35.06 3.63
CA TYR A 130 -16.53 -36.37 3.47
C TYR A 130 -16.62 -37.01 4.85
N SER A 131 -17.79 -36.90 5.48
CA SER A 131 -18.12 -37.74 6.63
C SER A 131 -18.46 -39.11 6.07
N ASP A 132 -17.47 -40.00 5.98
CA ASP A 132 -17.75 -41.41 5.72
C ASP A 132 -18.36 -41.98 7.00
N ARG A 133 -19.69 -41.88 7.12
CA ARG A 133 -20.40 -42.63 8.15
C ARG A 133 -20.36 -44.09 7.74
N PRO A 134 -19.94 -45.03 8.61
CA PRO A 134 -20.05 -46.44 8.30
C PRO A 134 -21.51 -46.76 7.95
N ARG A 135 -21.72 -47.58 6.92
CA ARG A 135 -23.06 -48.00 6.51
C ARG A 135 -23.61 -48.97 7.55
N ASP A 136 -24.53 -48.51 8.39
CA ASP A 136 -25.19 -49.35 9.42
C ASP A 136 -26.06 -50.47 8.81
N PHE A 137 -26.46 -50.32 7.55
CA PHE A 137 -27.24 -51.31 6.80
C PHE A 137 -26.33 -52.09 5.85
N THR A 138 -25.76 -53.19 6.34
CA THR A 138 -25.13 -54.23 5.51
C THR A 138 -25.99 -55.48 5.53
N TYR A 139 -25.83 -56.35 4.53
CA TYR A 139 -26.55 -57.63 4.46
C TYR A 139 -26.34 -58.49 5.73
N ASN A 140 -25.23 -58.30 6.44
CA ASN A 140 -24.92 -58.99 7.70
C ASN A 140 -25.58 -58.36 8.93
N THR A 141 -25.92 -57.06 8.93
CA THR A 141 -26.58 -56.38 10.07
C THR A 141 -28.12 -56.38 9.99
N LEU A 142 -28.69 -56.88 8.90
CA LEU A 142 -30.14 -56.98 8.66
C LEU A 142 -30.78 -58.33 9.05
N ARG A 143 -30.02 -59.26 9.62
CA ARG A 143 -30.60 -60.51 10.17
C ARG A 143 -30.95 -60.28 11.65
N GLY A 144 -32.20 -59.93 11.89
CA GLY A 144 -32.79 -59.91 13.23
C GLY A 144 -32.63 -61.26 13.92
N ALA A 145 -32.35 -61.21 15.21
CA ALA A 145 -32.41 -62.36 16.11
C ALA A 145 -33.84 -62.91 16.20
#